data_AF-A0A414KTF0-F1
#
_entry.id   AF-A0A414KTF0-F1
#
_cell.length_a   1.000
_cell.length_b   1.000
_cell.length_c   1.000
_cell.angle_alpha   90.00
_cell.angle_beta   90.00
_cell.angle_gamma   90.00
#
_symmetry.space_group_name_H-M   'P 1'
#
loop_
_entity.id
_entity.type
_entity.pdbx_description
1 polymer ?
#
loop_
_entity_poly.entity_id
_entity_poly.type
_entity_poly.pdbx_seq_one_letter_code
_entity_poly.pdbx_strand_id
1 'polypeptide(L)'
;MRKDIFPSVKEALPVVVLTALFLLLTAVCIGLRTEHLLMTGLFLILFFAGKTTRKLAVALLPFIIFGISYDWMRVYPNYEVNPIDVQGLYEAEKSLFGISIDGTRLIPCEYFAQNHCTVGDFFAGIFYLCWVPVPIAFGLWLYLKGERKVYLRFAMVFLLVNLIGFAGYYIHPAAPPWYAMNYGFEPVLNTPGNVAGLGRFDELLGCSVFHSIYGRNANVFAAVPSLHAAYMVVAVAYAIMGRCKKWLIALFSVIMAGIWWTAVYSGHHYLIDVMLGISCALLGVLVFEQGLMKWGAFKRFFERYSRYIG
;
A
#
# COMPACT_ATOMS: atom_id res chain seq x y z
N MET A 1 -25.75 4.48 35.34
CA MET A 1 -25.71 4.64 33.87
C MET A 1 -24.34 4.22 33.27
N ARG A 2 -23.76 3.07 33.66
CA ARG A 2 -22.40 2.62 33.28
C ARG A 2 -22.34 1.44 32.29
N LYS A 3 -23.46 0.98 31.73
CA LYS A 3 -23.55 -0.30 30.99
C LYS A 3 -22.93 -0.30 29.57
N ASP A 4 -22.60 0.86 29.00
CA ASP A 4 -22.25 0.95 27.55
C ASP A 4 -20.77 1.26 27.25
N ILE A 5 -19.91 1.33 28.26
CA ILE A 5 -18.49 1.67 28.06
C ILE A 5 -17.73 0.47 27.50
N PHE A 6 -17.89 -0.70 28.13
CA PHE A 6 -17.18 -1.92 27.75
C PHE A 6 -17.91 -2.74 26.67
N PRO A 7 -17.18 -3.48 25.82
CA PRO A 7 -17.78 -4.44 24.90
C PRO A 7 -18.51 -5.56 25.63
N SER A 8 -19.51 -6.14 24.98
CA SER A 8 -20.17 -7.33 25.51
C SER A 8 -19.20 -8.50 25.54
N VAL A 9 -19.42 -9.52 26.39
CA VAL A 9 -18.57 -10.73 26.42
C VAL A 9 -18.51 -11.40 25.04
N LYS A 10 -19.61 -11.36 24.28
CA LYS A 10 -19.69 -11.90 22.91
C LYS A 10 -18.78 -11.16 21.91
N GLU A 11 -18.48 -9.89 22.16
CA GLU A 11 -17.55 -9.09 21.35
C GLU A 11 -16.12 -9.18 21.88
N ALA A 12 -15.95 -9.12 23.20
CA ALA A 12 -14.65 -9.10 23.87
C ALA A 12 -13.89 -10.42 23.71
N LEU A 13 -14.57 -11.56 23.89
CA LEU A 13 -13.94 -12.87 23.88
C LEU A 13 -13.27 -13.18 22.52
N PRO A 14 -13.94 -13.04 21.35
CA PRO A 14 -13.28 -13.23 20.07
C PRO A 14 -12.10 -12.29 19.86
N VAL A 15 -12.21 -11.02 20.25
CA VAL A 15 -11.12 -10.05 20.09
C VAL A 15 -9.89 -10.44 20.89
N VAL A 16 -10.05 -10.83 22.16
CA VAL A 16 -8.93 -11.25 23.00
C VAL A 16 -8.30 -12.53 22.46
N VAL A 17 -9.11 -13.53 22.12
CA VAL A 17 -8.62 -14.82 21.60
C VAL A 17 -7.89 -14.65 20.26
N LEU A 18 -8.47 -13.91 19.31
CA LEU A 18 -7.84 -13.67 18.01
C LEU A 18 -6.56 -12.84 18.14
N THR A 19 -6.53 -11.87 19.06
CA THR A 19 -5.31 -11.08 19.31
C THR A 19 -4.20 -11.93 19.92
N ALA A 20 -4.53 -12.77 20.91
CA ALA A 20 -3.58 -13.69 21.51
C ALA A 20 -3.05 -14.70 20.47
N LEU A 21 -3.95 -15.27 19.65
CA LEU A 21 -3.58 -16.18 18.57
C LEU A 21 -2.69 -15.49 17.54
N PHE A 22 -3.03 -14.28 17.11
CA PHE A 22 -2.22 -13.49 16.19
C PHE A 22 -0.80 -13.25 16.74
N LEU A 23 -0.68 -12.81 18.00
CA LEU A 23 0.62 -12.58 18.63
C LEU A 23 1.42 -13.87 18.77
N LEU A 24 0.78 -14.98 19.16
CA LEU A 24 1.42 -16.28 19.28
C LEU A 24 1.95 -16.78 17.92
N LEU A 25 1.09 -16.79 16.89
CA LEU A 25 1.49 -17.23 15.55
C LEU A 25 2.58 -16.34 14.96
N THR A 26 2.48 -15.02 15.18
CA THR A 26 3.52 -14.08 14.75
C THR A 26 4.85 -14.34 15.46
N ALA A 27 4.82 -14.60 16.78
CA ALA A 27 6.02 -14.93 17.54
C ALA A 27 6.71 -16.20 17.04
N VAL A 28 5.93 -17.22 16.70
CA VAL A 28 6.44 -18.51 16.24
C VAL A 28 6.93 -18.46 14.80
N CYS A 29 6.20 -17.80 13.89
CA CYS A 29 6.47 -17.89 12.45
C CYS A 29 7.46 -16.82 11.94
N ILE A 30 7.42 -15.59 12.47
CA ILE A 30 8.24 -14.46 11.96
C ILE A 30 8.99 -13.69 13.04
N GLY A 31 8.74 -13.98 14.32
CA GLY A 31 9.26 -13.23 15.46
C GLY A 31 8.46 -11.96 15.78
N LEU A 32 8.33 -11.65 17.07
CA LEU A 32 7.65 -10.42 17.50
C LEU A 32 8.57 -9.21 17.35
N ARG A 33 8.00 -8.12 16.83
CA ARG A 33 8.62 -6.80 16.81
C ARG A 33 7.73 -5.78 17.50
N THR A 34 8.30 -4.64 17.83
CA THR A 34 7.63 -3.53 18.52
C THR A 34 6.37 -3.09 17.78
N GLU A 35 6.37 -3.09 16.45
CA GLU A 35 5.24 -2.70 15.61
C GLU A 35 4.01 -3.61 15.84
N HIS A 36 4.21 -4.92 16.06
CA HIS A 36 3.11 -5.86 16.32
C HIS A 36 2.44 -5.55 17.67
N LEU A 37 3.25 -5.25 18.69
CA LEU A 37 2.78 -4.89 20.03
C LEU A 37 2.09 -3.53 20.04
N LEU A 38 2.63 -2.55 19.31
CA LEU A 38 2.04 -1.22 19.18
C LEU A 38 0.69 -1.29 18.46
N MET A 39 0.60 -2.01 17.34
CA MET A 39 -0.64 -2.16 16.58
C MET A 39 -1.73 -2.88 17.38
N THR A 40 -1.39 -4.01 18.01
CA THR A 40 -2.34 -4.77 18.83
C THR A 40 -2.74 -4.00 20.08
N GLY A 41 -1.79 -3.36 20.77
CA GLY A 41 -2.03 -2.49 21.91
C GLY A 41 -2.96 -1.33 21.56
N LEU A 42 -2.69 -0.61 20.48
CA LEU A 42 -3.54 0.48 19.99
C LEU A 42 -4.95 -0.02 19.67
N PHE A 43 -5.07 -1.15 18.96
CA PHE A 43 -6.38 -1.74 18.64
C PHE A 43 -7.17 -2.09 19.91
N LEU A 44 -6.55 -2.77 20.87
CA LEU A 44 -7.18 -3.16 22.13
C LEU A 44 -7.57 -1.93 22.96
N ILE A 45 -6.69 -0.94 23.08
CA ILE A 45 -7.00 0.32 23.77
C ILE A 45 -8.23 0.98 23.13
N LEU A 46 -8.24 1.15 21.81
CA LEU A 46 -9.40 1.73 21.11
C LEU A 46 -10.66 0.88 21.31
N PHE A 47 -10.56 -0.44 21.23
CA PHE A 47 -11.70 -1.35 21.33
C PHE A 47 -12.35 -1.35 22.72
N PHE A 48 -11.55 -1.30 23.78
CA PHE A 48 -12.03 -1.39 25.17
C PHE A 48 -12.25 -0.03 25.85
N ALA A 49 -11.70 1.07 25.34
CA ALA A 49 -11.81 2.39 25.98
C ALA A 49 -13.23 2.97 26.00
N GLY A 50 -14.05 2.70 24.98
CA GLY A 50 -15.41 3.22 24.91
C GLY A 50 -16.13 2.92 23.61
N LYS A 51 -17.42 3.23 23.55
CA LYS A 51 -18.26 2.93 22.36
C LYS A 51 -17.75 3.58 21.08
N THR A 52 -17.38 4.86 21.12
CA THR A 52 -16.90 5.61 19.94
C THR A 52 -15.58 5.08 19.42
N THR A 53 -14.62 4.85 20.33
CA THR A 53 -13.30 4.31 19.96
C THR A 53 -13.39 2.86 19.52
N ARG A 54 -14.34 2.08 20.05
CA ARG A 54 -14.62 0.71 19.60
C ARG A 54 -15.12 0.67 18.17
N LYS A 55 -16.05 1.56 17.80
CA LYS A 55 -16.48 1.70 16.41
C LYS A 55 -15.32 2.08 15.50
N LEU A 56 -14.43 2.97 15.96
CA LEU A 56 -13.22 3.33 15.22
C LEU A 56 -12.25 2.15 15.06
N ALA A 57 -12.00 1.38 16.13
CA ALA A 57 -11.16 0.18 16.07
C ALA A 57 -11.70 -0.81 15.02
N VAL A 58 -13.01 -1.07 15.07
CA VAL A 58 -13.68 -1.96 14.11
C VAL A 58 -13.70 -1.37 12.70
N ALA A 59 -13.83 -0.05 12.54
CA ALA A 59 -13.71 0.62 11.26
C ALA A 59 -12.32 0.46 10.62
N LEU A 60 -11.26 0.45 11.44
CA LEU A 60 -9.87 0.31 10.99
C LEU A 60 -9.44 -1.12 10.63
N LEU A 61 -10.29 -2.14 10.88
CA LEU A 61 -9.95 -3.54 10.60
C LEU A 61 -9.43 -3.80 9.16
N PRO A 62 -9.96 -3.19 8.08
CA PRO A 62 -9.43 -3.45 6.74
C PRO A 62 -7.97 -3.03 6.59
N PHE A 63 -7.56 -1.93 7.23
CA PHE A 63 -6.16 -1.47 7.22
C PHE A 63 -5.27 -2.35 8.11
N ILE A 64 -5.78 -2.81 9.25
CA ILE A 64 -5.06 -3.73 10.14
C ILE A 64 -4.83 -5.07 9.44
N ILE A 65 -5.86 -5.62 8.81
CA ILE A 65 -5.76 -6.89 8.05
C ILE A 65 -4.77 -6.72 6.89
N PHE A 66 -4.79 -5.58 6.19
CA PHE A 66 -3.78 -5.26 5.17
C PHE A 66 -2.36 -5.31 5.76
N GLY A 67 -2.11 -4.60 6.86
CA GLY A 67 -0.78 -4.54 7.48
C GLY A 67 -0.29 -5.91 7.95
N ILE A 68 -1.18 -6.70 8.57
CA ILE A 68 -0.89 -8.08 8.97
C ILE A 68 -0.56 -8.95 7.74
N SER A 69 -1.39 -8.87 6.69
CA SER A 69 -1.23 -9.70 5.50
C SER A 69 0.08 -9.41 4.78
N TYR A 70 0.45 -8.13 4.64
CA TYR A 70 1.71 -7.72 4.05
C TYR A 70 2.90 -8.23 4.86
N ASP A 71 2.85 -8.05 6.18
CA ASP A 71 3.97 -8.46 7.03
C ASP A 71 4.15 -9.98 7.09
N TRP A 72 3.05 -10.73 7.08
CA TRP A 72 3.06 -12.18 7.07
C TRP A 72 3.54 -12.79 5.74
N MET A 73 3.73 -11.99 4.67
CA MET A 73 4.44 -12.47 3.48
C MET A 73 5.88 -12.90 3.79
N ARG A 74 6.46 -12.48 4.92
CA ARG A 74 7.78 -12.94 5.39
C ARG A 74 7.80 -14.42 5.77
N VAL A 75 6.65 -15.03 6.05
CA VAL A 75 6.55 -16.47 6.37
C VAL A 75 6.95 -17.32 5.19
N TYR A 76 6.56 -16.91 3.98
CA TYR A 76 6.80 -17.67 2.76
C TYR A 76 7.14 -16.69 1.63
N PRO A 77 8.43 -16.42 1.39
CA PRO A 77 8.84 -15.44 0.39
C PRO A 77 8.34 -15.80 -1.02
N ASN A 78 8.01 -14.80 -1.81
CA ASN A 78 7.42 -15.02 -3.15
C ASN A 78 8.34 -15.75 -4.13
N TYR A 79 9.66 -15.60 -3.98
CA TYR A 79 10.65 -16.31 -4.78
C TYR A 79 10.74 -17.82 -4.51
N GLU A 80 10.12 -18.30 -3.42
CA GLU A 80 9.95 -19.75 -3.18
C GLU A 80 8.76 -20.33 -3.96
N VAL A 81 7.90 -19.48 -4.53
CA VAL A 81 6.73 -19.89 -5.33
C VAL A 81 7.01 -19.87 -6.82
N ASN A 82 7.61 -18.79 -7.32
CA ASN A 82 7.95 -18.62 -8.72
C ASN A 82 9.35 -17.97 -8.87
N PRO A 83 10.05 -18.20 -9.99
CA PRO A 83 11.31 -17.53 -10.27
C PRO A 83 11.17 -16.00 -10.28
N ILE A 84 12.23 -15.31 -9.86
CA ILE A 84 12.29 -13.85 -9.89
C ILE A 84 12.57 -13.39 -11.32
N ASP A 85 11.69 -12.57 -11.86
CA ASP A 85 11.94 -11.84 -13.10
C ASP A 85 12.75 -10.58 -12.82
N VAL A 86 14.01 -10.59 -13.25
CA VAL A 86 14.89 -9.40 -13.23
C VAL A 86 15.08 -8.86 -14.64
N GLN A 87 15.40 -9.74 -15.59
CA GLN A 87 15.77 -9.36 -16.95
C GLN A 87 14.57 -9.18 -17.88
N GLY A 88 13.57 -10.06 -17.81
CA GLY A 88 12.41 -10.04 -18.71
C GLY A 88 11.63 -8.73 -18.59
N LEU A 89 11.36 -8.31 -17.36
CA LEU A 89 10.69 -7.04 -17.08
C LEU A 89 11.53 -5.82 -17.50
N TYR A 90 12.84 -5.83 -17.22
CA TYR A 90 13.76 -4.76 -17.65
C TYR A 90 13.77 -4.62 -19.17
N GLU A 91 13.91 -5.72 -19.92
CA GLU A 91 13.93 -5.70 -21.38
C GLU A 91 12.56 -5.32 -21.97
N ALA A 92 11.46 -5.76 -21.34
CA ALA A 92 10.12 -5.34 -21.72
C ALA A 92 9.94 -3.82 -21.57
N GLU A 93 10.32 -3.24 -20.43
CA GLU A 93 10.30 -1.79 -20.21
C GLU A 93 11.17 -1.08 -21.27
N LYS A 94 12.39 -1.58 -21.50
CA LYS A 94 13.32 -1.01 -22.46
C LYS A 94 12.77 -1.06 -23.88
N SER A 95 12.07 -2.13 -24.24
CA SER A 95 11.47 -2.29 -25.56
C SER A 95 10.28 -1.36 -25.79
N LEU A 96 9.44 -1.15 -24.77
CA LEU A 96 8.18 -0.39 -24.86
C LEU A 96 8.39 1.11 -24.64
N PHE A 97 9.23 1.47 -23.67
CA PHE A 97 9.38 2.83 -23.16
C PHE A 97 10.82 3.33 -23.21
N GLY A 98 11.74 2.56 -23.77
CA GLY A 98 13.16 2.93 -23.81
C GLY A 98 13.42 4.21 -24.59
N ILE A 99 14.26 5.06 -24.02
CA ILE A 99 14.68 6.37 -24.54
C ILE A 99 16.04 6.19 -25.22
N SER A 100 16.15 6.61 -26.48
CA SER A 100 17.40 6.51 -27.25
C SER A 100 18.21 7.80 -27.13
N ILE A 101 19.43 7.69 -26.60
CA ILE A 101 20.38 8.81 -26.45
C ILE A 101 21.75 8.32 -26.91
N ASP A 102 22.38 9.06 -27.83
CA ASP A 102 23.73 8.79 -28.33
C ASP A 102 23.96 7.34 -28.78
N GLY A 103 22.96 6.75 -29.45
CA GLY A 103 22.99 5.37 -29.95
C GLY A 103 22.76 4.29 -28.89
N THR A 104 22.60 4.65 -27.62
CA THR A 104 22.25 3.73 -26.53
C THR A 104 20.77 3.87 -26.17
N ARG A 105 20.07 2.76 -26.00
CA ARG A 105 18.70 2.75 -25.49
C ARG A 105 18.73 2.54 -23.98
N LEU A 106 18.08 3.42 -23.23
CA LEU A 106 17.97 3.39 -21.77
C LEU A 106 16.51 3.19 -21.36
N ILE A 107 16.25 2.51 -20.24
CA ILE A 107 14.91 2.59 -19.62
C ILE A 107 14.69 3.99 -19.02
N PRO A 108 13.43 4.43 -18.82
CA PRO A 108 13.15 5.73 -18.21
C PRO A 108 13.87 5.97 -16.86
N CYS A 109 14.01 4.93 -16.04
CA CYS A 109 14.68 5.00 -14.75
C CYS A 109 16.19 5.31 -14.88
N GLU A 110 16.87 4.68 -15.84
CA GLU A 110 18.28 4.94 -16.13
C GLU A 110 18.47 6.36 -16.66
N TYR A 111 17.57 6.81 -17.54
CA TYR A 111 17.58 8.18 -18.03
C TYR A 111 17.49 9.19 -16.87
N PHE A 112 16.52 9.02 -15.96
CA PHE A 112 16.37 9.91 -14.81
C PHE A 112 17.50 9.80 -13.80
N ALA A 113 18.15 8.65 -13.67
CA ALA A 113 19.35 8.54 -12.85
C ALA A 113 20.51 9.39 -13.38
N GLN A 114 20.59 9.60 -14.70
CA GLN A 114 21.60 10.44 -15.34
C GLN A 114 21.15 11.91 -15.50
N ASN A 115 19.85 12.17 -15.54
CA ASN A 115 19.25 13.47 -15.87
C ASN A 115 18.30 13.96 -14.76
N HIS A 116 18.73 13.88 -13.50
CA HIS A 116 17.98 14.42 -12.37
C HIS A 116 18.39 15.88 -12.07
N CYS A 117 17.61 16.55 -11.21
CA CYS A 117 17.90 17.91 -10.78
C CYS A 117 17.32 18.16 -9.39
N THR A 118 17.87 19.12 -8.67
CA THR A 118 17.50 19.41 -7.27
C THR A 118 16.00 19.67 -7.09
N VAL A 119 15.36 20.38 -8.03
CA VAL A 119 13.92 20.64 -7.98
C VAL A 119 13.12 19.34 -8.13
N GLY A 120 13.53 18.48 -9.07
CA GLY A 120 12.93 17.15 -9.23
C GLY A 120 13.11 16.29 -7.99
N ASP A 121 14.33 16.24 -7.44
CA ASP A 121 14.64 15.47 -6.23
C ASP A 121 13.81 15.92 -5.03
N PHE A 122 13.62 17.24 -4.85
CA PHE A 122 12.74 17.79 -3.83
C PHE A 122 11.28 17.34 -4.00
N PHE A 123 10.69 17.55 -5.18
CA PHE A 123 9.29 17.20 -5.41
C PHE A 123 9.06 15.68 -5.42
N ALA A 124 10.05 14.90 -5.85
CA ALA A 124 10.02 13.45 -5.76
C ALA A 124 9.76 13.02 -4.32
N GLY A 125 10.55 13.53 -3.37
CA GLY A 125 10.31 13.19 -1.98
C GLY A 125 8.95 13.63 -1.46
N ILE A 126 8.50 14.85 -1.77
CA ILE A 126 7.19 15.34 -1.34
C ILE A 126 6.05 14.44 -1.85
N PHE A 127 6.02 14.12 -3.15
CA PHE A 127 4.99 13.25 -3.70
C PHE A 127 5.07 11.83 -3.15
N TYR A 128 6.26 11.26 -3.05
CA TYR A 128 6.45 9.90 -2.56
C TYR A 128 6.30 9.75 -1.04
N LEU A 129 6.17 10.84 -0.28
CA LEU A 129 5.71 10.76 1.10
C LEU A 129 4.18 10.71 1.20
N CYS A 130 3.44 10.96 0.12
CA CYS A 130 2.00 11.06 0.14
C CYS A 130 1.27 9.72 -0.08
N TRP A 131 1.91 8.70 -0.66
CA TRP A 131 1.21 7.51 -1.18
C TRP A 131 0.47 6.70 -0.10
N VAL A 132 0.94 6.62 1.15
CA VAL A 132 0.19 6.04 2.29
C VAL A 132 -0.57 7.09 3.10
N PRO A 133 0.08 8.19 3.57
CA PRO A 133 -0.56 9.08 4.53
C PRO A 133 -1.80 9.77 3.97
N VAL A 134 -1.80 10.16 2.70
CA VAL A 134 -2.94 10.88 2.09
C VAL A 134 -4.17 9.97 1.96
N PRO A 135 -4.10 8.74 1.40
CA PRO A 135 -5.24 7.82 1.39
C PRO A 135 -5.77 7.48 2.79
N ILE A 136 -4.89 7.26 3.78
CA ILE A 136 -5.31 6.98 5.15
C ILE A 136 -6.01 8.20 5.76
N ALA A 137 -5.43 9.39 5.61
CA ALA A 137 -6.02 10.63 6.10
C ALA A 137 -7.37 10.91 5.43
N PHE A 138 -7.50 10.64 4.13
CA PHE A 138 -8.77 10.73 3.41
C PHE A 138 -9.82 9.77 3.96
N GLY A 139 -9.46 8.50 4.19
CA GLY A 139 -10.35 7.53 4.82
C GLY A 139 -10.80 7.98 6.21
N LEU A 140 -9.86 8.38 7.07
CA LEU A 140 -10.18 8.89 8.41
C LEU A 140 -11.05 10.14 8.34
N TRP A 141 -10.80 11.05 7.41
CA TRP A 141 -11.63 12.23 7.18
C TRP A 141 -13.06 11.86 6.78
N LEU A 142 -13.26 10.92 5.85
CA LEU A 142 -14.58 10.40 5.49
C LEU A 142 -15.29 9.79 6.70
N TYR A 143 -14.56 9.00 7.50
CA TYR A 143 -15.07 8.42 8.73
C TYR A 143 -15.55 9.53 9.68
N LEU A 144 -14.66 10.46 10.06
CA LEU A 144 -14.95 11.53 11.01
C LEU A 144 -16.05 12.50 10.53
N LYS A 145 -16.14 12.75 9.22
CA LYS A 145 -17.21 13.56 8.60
C LYS A 145 -18.59 12.88 8.70
N GLY A 146 -18.66 11.58 8.99
CA GLY A 146 -19.89 10.81 9.06
C GLY A 146 -20.26 10.08 7.77
N GLU A 147 -19.41 10.14 6.73
CA GLU A 147 -19.57 9.43 5.45
C GLU A 147 -19.18 7.94 5.59
N ARG A 148 -19.66 7.27 6.65
CA ARG A 148 -19.21 5.93 7.10
C ARG A 148 -19.33 4.87 6.02
N LYS A 149 -20.37 4.96 5.19
CA LYS A 149 -20.61 4.03 4.09
C LYS A 149 -19.57 4.19 2.98
N VAL A 150 -19.25 5.42 2.59
CA VAL A 150 -18.21 5.70 1.58
C VAL A 150 -16.85 5.31 2.12
N TYR A 151 -16.56 5.67 3.37
CA TYR A 151 -15.36 5.23 4.09
C TYR A 151 -15.18 3.71 4.05
N LEU A 152 -16.21 2.95 4.43
CA LEU A 152 -16.08 1.50 4.53
C LEU A 152 -15.87 0.85 3.16
N ARG A 153 -16.52 1.37 2.11
CA ARG A 153 -16.25 0.92 0.73
C ARG A 153 -14.81 1.20 0.34
N PHE A 154 -14.33 2.42 0.59
CA PHE A 154 -12.93 2.81 0.37
C PHE A 154 -11.96 1.87 1.10
N ALA A 155 -12.15 1.64 2.40
CA ALA A 155 -11.28 0.80 3.22
C ALA A 155 -11.29 -0.67 2.76
N MET A 156 -12.45 -1.21 2.39
CA MET A 156 -12.56 -2.59 1.90
C MET A 156 -11.97 -2.77 0.50
N VAL A 157 -12.13 -1.78 -0.40
CA VAL A 157 -11.45 -1.80 -1.71
C VAL A 157 -9.95 -1.63 -1.54
N PHE A 158 -9.50 -0.76 -0.65
CA PHE A 158 -8.08 -0.64 -0.33
C PHE A 158 -7.49 -1.99 0.10
N LEU A 159 -8.17 -2.72 1.00
CA LEU A 159 -7.79 -4.07 1.37
C LEU A 159 -7.82 -5.04 0.16
N LEU A 160 -8.90 -5.04 -0.64
CA LEU A 160 -9.03 -5.92 -1.78
C LEU A 160 -7.92 -5.71 -2.83
N VAL A 161 -7.62 -4.45 -3.17
CA VAL A 161 -6.55 -4.08 -4.11
C VAL A 161 -5.19 -4.56 -3.58
N ASN A 162 -4.95 -4.45 -2.28
CA ASN A 162 -3.74 -4.99 -1.66
C ASN A 162 -3.67 -6.52 -1.79
N LEU A 163 -4.75 -7.24 -1.51
CA LEU A 163 -4.78 -8.70 -1.65
C LEU A 163 -4.56 -9.15 -3.10
N ILE A 164 -5.13 -8.44 -4.08
CA ILE A 164 -4.88 -8.69 -5.52
C ILE A 164 -3.42 -8.40 -5.86
N GLY A 165 -2.86 -7.28 -5.37
CA GLY A 165 -1.46 -6.93 -5.56
C GLY A 165 -0.50 -7.96 -4.96
N PHE A 166 -0.79 -8.43 -3.74
CA PHE A 166 -0.02 -9.49 -3.11
C PHE A 166 -0.06 -10.78 -3.92
N ALA A 167 -1.23 -11.18 -4.43
CA ALA A 167 -1.31 -12.30 -5.36
C ALA A 167 -0.41 -12.07 -6.60
N GLY A 168 -0.39 -10.86 -7.15
CA GLY A 168 0.55 -10.45 -8.19
C GLY A 168 2.01 -10.68 -7.83
N TYR A 169 2.43 -10.30 -6.61
CA TYR A 169 3.79 -10.53 -6.11
C TYR A 169 4.21 -12.01 -6.10
N TYR A 170 3.27 -12.93 -5.90
CA TYR A 170 3.55 -14.37 -5.94
C TYR A 170 3.42 -14.97 -7.35
N ILE A 171 2.52 -14.44 -8.18
CA ILE A 171 2.34 -14.89 -9.57
C ILE A 171 3.54 -14.49 -10.42
N HIS A 172 4.05 -13.28 -10.22
CA HIS A 172 5.18 -12.74 -10.96
C HIS A 172 6.12 -11.97 -10.01
N PRO A 173 6.93 -12.69 -9.20
CA PRO A 173 7.99 -12.08 -8.42
C PRO A 173 8.93 -11.31 -9.36
N ALA A 174 9.12 -10.02 -9.11
CA ALA A 174 9.84 -9.15 -10.02
C ALA A 174 10.71 -8.15 -9.28
N ALA A 175 11.93 -7.95 -9.78
CA ALA A 175 12.87 -6.98 -9.24
C ALA A 175 12.55 -5.56 -9.73
N PRO A 176 12.78 -4.51 -8.92
CA PRO A 176 12.60 -3.12 -9.32
C PRO A 176 13.79 -2.58 -10.15
N PRO A 177 13.66 -1.42 -10.83
CA PRO A 177 14.71 -0.86 -11.69
C PRO A 177 16.06 -0.66 -10.99
N TRP A 178 16.04 -0.11 -9.76
CA TRP A 178 17.27 0.10 -8.99
C TRP A 178 18.03 -1.20 -8.73
N TYR A 179 17.33 -2.34 -8.65
CA TYR A 179 17.97 -3.63 -8.44
C TYR A 179 18.78 -4.01 -9.68
N ALA A 180 18.17 -3.98 -10.86
CA ALA A 180 18.83 -4.30 -12.12
C ALA A 180 20.03 -3.37 -12.38
N MET A 181 19.89 -2.08 -12.04
CA MET A 181 20.96 -1.08 -12.19
C MET A 181 22.15 -1.31 -11.25
N ASN A 182 21.91 -1.82 -10.04
CA ASN A 182 22.96 -1.97 -9.02
C ASN A 182 23.59 -3.37 -8.99
N TYR A 183 22.82 -4.41 -9.32
CA TYR A 183 23.21 -5.82 -9.16
C TYR A 183 23.19 -6.62 -10.47
N GLY A 184 22.76 -6.01 -11.58
CA GLY A 184 22.55 -6.71 -12.84
C GLY A 184 21.33 -7.64 -12.79
N PHE A 185 21.36 -8.70 -13.59
CA PHE A 185 20.21 -9.58 -13.80
C PHE A 185 20.18 -10.84 -12.93
N GLU A 186 21.22 -11.06 -12.13
CA GLU A 186 21.29 -12.22 -11.24
C GLU A 186 20.54 -11.94 -9.92
N PRO A 187 19.63 -12.84 -9.47
CA PRO A 187 18.89 -12.64 -8.23
C PRO A 187 19.75 -12.89 -6.97
N VAL A 188 19.73 -11.93 -6.03
CA VAL A 188 20.44 -11.96 -4.76
C VAL A 188 19.39 -11.89 -3.64
N LEU A 189 19.03 -13.04 -3.08
CA LEU A 189 17.85 -13.22 -2.22
C LEU A 189 17.85 -12.38 -0.93
N ASN A 190 19.04 -12.04 -0.41
CA ASN A 190 19.21 -11.25 0.82
C ASN A 190 19.56 -9.79 0.56
N THR A 191 19.16 -9.26 -0.60
CA THR A 191 19.40 -7.86 -0.93
C THR A 191 18.65 -6.97 0.07
N PRO A 192 19.35 -6.05 0.77
CA PRO A 192 18.69 -5.14 1.69
C PRO A 192 17.77 -4.18 0.94
N GLY A 193 16.77 -3.64 1.63
CA GLY A 193 15.93 -2.57 1.08
C GLY A 193 16.77 -1.38 0.64
N ASN A 194 16.41 -0.77 -0.50
CA ASN A 194 17.15 0.33 -1.12
C ASN A 194 16.21 1.52 -1.32
N VAL A 195 16.69 2.74 -1.02
CA VAL A 195 15.94 4.00 -1.20
C VAL A 195 15.93 4.50 -2.65
N ALA A 196 16.69 3.84 -3.52
CA ALA A 196 16.95 4.23 -4.90
C ALA A 196 17.26 5.75 -5.01
N GLY A 197 16.73 6.42 -6.02
CA GLY A 197 16.89 7.85 -6.21
C GLY A 197 16.26 8.72 -5.12
N LEU A 198 15.42 8.19 -4.22
CA LEU A 198 14.84 8.99 -3.12
C LEU A 198 15.87 9.35 -2.06
N GLY A 199 17.03 8.67 -2.02
CA GLY A 199 18.15 9.07 -1.16
C GLY A 199 18.59 10.53 -1.41
N ARG A 200 18.42 11.03 -2.65
CA ARG A 200 18.73 12.42 -3.01
C ARG A 200 17.85 13.44 -2.28
N PHE A 201 16.61 13.08 -1.93
CA PHE A 201 15.75 13.93 -1.11
C PHE A 201 16.23 13.98 0.34
N ASP A 202 16.58 12.82 0.91
CA ASP A 202 17.12 12.71 2.26
C ASP A 202 18.42 13.54 2.38
N GLU A 203 19.32 13.41 1.41
CA GLU A 203 20.55 14.21 1.31
C GLU A 203 20.28 15.72 1.19
N LEU A 204 19.36 16.12 0.31
CA LEU A 204 19.00 17.52 0.08
C LEU A 204 18.47 18.21 1.36
N LEU A 205 17.74 17.48 2.19
CA LEU A 205 17.15 18.02 3.43
C LEU A 205 17.96 17.71 4.68
N GLY A 206 19.05 16.93 4.58
CA GLY A 206 19.81 16.45 5.73
C GLY A 206 18.97 15.59 6.69
N CYS A 207 18.03 14.80 6.17
CA CYS A 207 17.17 13.90 6.94
C CYS A 207 17.39 12.43 6.52
N SER A 208 16.64 11.50 7.13
CA SER A 208 16.75 10.05 6.86
C SER A 208 15.38 9.38 6.74
N VAL A 209 14.41 10.12 6.18
CA VAL A 209 13.01 9.69 6.14
C VAL A 209 12.86 8.48 5.24
N PHE A 210 13.37 8.53 4.02
CA PHE A 210 13.27 7.40 3.09
C PHE A 210 14.14 6.22 3.49
N HIS A 211 15.33 6.48 4.03
CA HIS A 211 16.16 5.42 4.60
C HIS A 211 15.43 4.66 5.72
N SER A 212 14.71 5.37 6.59
CA SER A 212 13.93 4.75 7.67
C SER A 212 12.73 3.93 7.16
N ILE A 213 12.09 4.35 6.07
CA ILE A 213 10.93 3.68 5.48
C ILE A 213 11.35 2.45 4.67
N TYR A 214 12.29 2.59 3.73
CA TYR A 214 12.62 1.53 2.77
C TYR A 214 13.70 0.57 3.26
N GLY A 215 14.51 0.95 4.25
CA GLY A 215 15.49 0.03 4.86
C GLY A 215 14.84 -1.18 5.55
N ARG A 216 13.53 -1.14 5.82
CA ARG A 216 12.77 -2.22 6.51
C ARG A 216 11.86 -3.03 5.59
N ASN A 217 11.97 -2.84 4.27
CA ASN A 217 11.07 -3.46 3.30
C ASN A 217 10.98 -4.99 3.51
N ALA A 218 9.76 -5.53 3.44
CA ALA A 218 9.52 -6.95 3.66
C ALA A 218 9.89 -7.81 2.46
N ASN A 219 9.82 -7.26 1.26
CA ASN A 219 10.06 -7.99 0.03
C ASN A 219 10.59 -7.06 -1.07
N VAL A 220 11.84 -7.28 -1.48
CA VAL A 220 12.48 -6.54 -2.58
C VAL A 220 11.92 -6.94 -3.94
N PHE A 221 11.56 -8.22 -4.12
CA PHE A 221 11.11 -8.78 -5.40
C PHE A 221 9.59 -8.70 -5.59
N ALA A 222 8.99 -7.65 -5.03
CA ALA A 222 7.56 -7.36 -5.08
C ALA A 222 7.30 -6.08 -5.88
N ALA A 223 7.97 -5.91 -7.03
CA ALA A 223 7.80 -4.72 -7.86
C ALA A 223 6.43 -4.69 -8.58
N VAL A 224 5.95 -5.84 -9.05
CA VAL A 224 4.76 -5.96 -9.92
C VAL A 224 3.57 -6.57 -9.17
N PRO A 225 2.42 -5.88 -9.06
CA PRO A 225 2.14 -4.51 -9.48
C PRO A 225 2.57 -3.44 -8.45
N SER A 226 2.74 -2.19 -8.88
CA SER A 226 3.08 -1.10 -7.96
C SER A 226 1.87 -0.67 -7.11
N LEU A 227 1.86 -1.08 -5.84
CA LEU A 227 0.83 -0.63 -4.89
C LEU A 227 0.97 0.85 -4.51
N HIS A 228 2.17 1.42 -4.60
CA HIS A 228 2.41 2.87 -4.51
C HIS A 228 1.56 3.64 -5.53
N ALA A 229 1.50 3.14 -6.77
CA ALA A 229 0.68 3.73 -7.82
C ALA A 229 -0.83 3.49 -7.61
N ALA A 230 -1.21 2.37 -7.00
CA ALA A 230 -2.59 1.93 -6.84
C ALA A 230 -3.38 2.75 -5.80
N TYR A 231 -2.76 3.14 -4.67
CA TYR A 231 -3.51 3.67 -3.53
C TYR A 231 -4.23 4.99 -3.82
N MET A 232 -3.55 5.91 -4.52
CA MET A 232 -4.18 7.18 -4.89
C MET A 232 -5.26 7.01 -5.96
N VAL A 233 -5.21 5.98 -6.82
CA VAL A 233 -6.32 5.66 -7.73
C VAL A 233 -7.58 5.34 -6.93
N VAL A 234 -7.46 4.52 -5.89
CA VAL A 234 -8.58 4.18 -5.00
C VAL A 234 -9.09 5.45 -4.28
N ALA A 235 -8.19 6.29 -3.76
CA ALA A 235 -8.57 7.54 -3.10
C ALA A 235 -9.31 8.50 -4.04
N VAL A 236 -8.81 8.70 -5.27
CA VAL A 236 -9.47 9.54 -6.28
C VAL A 236 -10.82 8.96 -6.68
N ALA A 237 -10.92 7.65 -6.93
CA ALA A 237 -12.18 6.98 -7.27
C ALA A 237 -13.25 7.21 -6.20
N TYR A 238 -12.89 7.02 -4.92
CA TYR A 238 -13.83 7.23 -3.82
C TYR A 238 -14.08 8.71 -3.49
N ALA A 239 -13.14 9.62 -3.78
CA ALA A 239 -13.39 11.05 -3.71
C ALA A 239 -14.45 11.48 -4.75
N ILE A 240 -14.38 10.93 -5.97
CA ILE A 240 -15.36 11.16 -7.04
C ILE A 240 -16.71 10.55 -6.67
N MET A 241 -16.76 9.27 -6.30
CA MET A 241 -17.99 8.57 -5.94
C MET A 241 -18.66 9.16 -4.70
N GLY A 242 -17.86 9.62 -3.73
CA GLY A 242 -18.31 10.35 -2.55
C GLY A 242 -18.68 11.80 -2.81
N ARG A 243 -18.66 12.26 -4.07
CA ARG A 243 -18.99 13.64 -4.50
C ARG A 243 -18.23 14.71 -3.71
N CYS A 244 -16.94 14.46 -3.47
CA CYS A 244 -16.08 15.43 -2.82
C CYS A 244 -15.93 16.70 -3.67
N LYS A 245 -15.45 17.79 -3.04
CA LYS A 245 -15.24 19.07 -3.73
C LYS A 245 -14.26 18.88 -4.90
N LYS A 246 -14.53 19.52 -6.05
CA LYS A 246 -13.73 19.38 -7.27
C LYS A 246 -12.24 19.72 -7.06
N TRP A 247 -11.94 20.71 -6.23
CA TRP A 247 -10.55 21.06 -5.91
C TRP A 247 -9.81 19.95 -5.15
N LEU A 248 -10.51 19.18 -4.30
CA LEU A 248 -9.91 18.07 -3.55
C LEU A 248 -9.61 16.91 -4.49
N ILE A 249 -10.53 16.62 -5.42
CA ILE A 249 -10.31 15.62 -6.47
C ILE A 249 -9.11 16.04 -7.35
N ALA A 250 -9.03 17.31 -7.74
CA ALA A 250 -7.89 17.83 -8.50
C ALA A 250 -6.56 17.70 -7.74
N LEU A 251 -6.55 18.06 -6.45
CA LEU A 251 -5.39 17.89 -5.58
C LEU A 251 -4.93 16.42 -5.51
N PHE A 252 -5.87 15.49 -5.30
CA PHE A 252 -5.56 14.06 -5.26
C PHE A 252 -5.03 13.56 -6.60
N SER A 253 -5.58 14.02 -7.73
CA SER A 253 -5.09 13.65 -9.06
C SER A 253 -3.67 14.17 -9.32
N VAL A 254 -3.33 15.37 -8.84
CA VAL A 254 -1.95 15.90 -8.93
C VAL A 254 -1.00 15.08 -8.08
N ILE A 255 -1.37 14.78 -6.83
CA ILE A 255 -0.57 13.92 -5.95
C ILE A 255 -0.37 12.53 -6.57
N MET A 256 -1.43 11.96 -7.14
CA MET A 256 -1.41 10.66 -7.82
C MET A 256 -0.41 10.65 -9.00
N ALA A 257 -0.51 11.62 -9.90
CA ALA A 257 0.41 11.74 -11.03
C ALA A 257 1.85 12.00 -10.56
N GLY A 258 2.03 12.81 -9.51
CA GLY A 258 3.32 13.04 -8.88
C GLY A 258 3.95 11.75 -8.35
N ILE A 259 3.19 10.89 -7.66
CA ILE A 259 3.67 9.59 -7.17
C ILE A 259 4.09 8.68 -8.32
N TRP A 260 3.30 8.62 -9.40
CA TRP A 260 3.64 7.80 -10.58
C TRP A 260 4.93 8.28 -11.24
N TRP A 261 5.05 9.59 -11.44
CA TRP A 261 6.29 10.19 -11.94
C TRP A 261 7.46 9.87 -11.03
N THR A 262 7.30 10.05 -9.71
CA THR A 262 8.38 9.78 -8.76
C THR A 262 8.80 8.31 -8.74
N ALA A 263 7.86 7.38 -8.85
CA ALA A 263 8.15 5.95 -8.85
C ALA A 263 9.17 5.59 -9.95
N VAL A 264 9.02 6.19 -11.13
CA VAL A 264 9.94 6.01 -12.27
C VAL A 264 11.18 6.90 -12.14
N TYR A 265 11.02 8.17 -11.77
CA TYR A 265 12.11 9.14 -11.61
C TYR A 265 13.16 8.71 -10.59
N SER A 266 12.73 8.07 -9.51
CA SER A 266 13.60 7.54 -8.47
C SER A 266 14.13 6.14 -8.78
N GLY A 267 13.66 5.47 -9.84
CA GLY A 267 14.03 4.09 -10.14
C GLY A 267 13.42 3.05 -9.19
N HIS A 268 12.35 3.41 -8.47
CA HIS A 268 11.63 2.49 -7.59
C HIS A 268 10.72 1.51 -8.32
N HIS A 269 10.17 1.91 -9.46
CA HIS A 269 9.28 1.09 -10.26
C HIS A 269 9.46 1.39 -11.74
N TYR A 270 9.31 0.36 -12.57
CA TYR A 270 9.14 0.51 -14.00
C TYR A 270 7.79 1.16 -14.33
N LEU A 271 7.64 1.72 -15.52
CA LEU A 271 6.36 2.23 -15.98
C LEU A 271 5.34 1.10 -16.13
N ILE A 272 5.78 -0.11 -16.53
CA ILE A 272 4.95 -1.32 -16.52
C ILE A 272 4.35 -1.58 -15.13
N ASP A 273 5.15 -1.53 -14.05
CA ASP A 273 4.69 -1.76 -12.68
C ASP A 273 3.60 -0.76 -12.28
N VAL A 274 3.80 0.52 -12.67
CA VAL A 274 2.86 1.62 -12.41
C VAL A 274 1.55 1.38 -13.15
N MET A 275 1.61 1.03 -14.44
CA MET A 275 0.42 0.71 -15.24
C MET A 275 -0.34 -0.48 -14.66
N LEU A 276 0.36 -1.55 -14.28
CA LEU A 276 -0.26 -2.72 -13.65
C LEU A 276 -0.84 -2.38 -12.27
N GLY A 277 -0.22 -1.49 -11.50
CA GLY A 277 -0.75 -0.94 -10.26
C GLY A 277 -2.06 -0.19 -10.46
N ILE A 278 -2.13 0.67 -11.48
CA ILE A 278 -3.35 1.39 -11.87
C ILE A 278 -4.44 0.41 -12.28
N SER A 279 -4.12 -0.56 -13.15
CA SER A 279 -5.05 -1.61 -13.58
C SER A 279 -5.55 -2.44 -12.40
N CYS A 280 -4.67 -2.81 -11.46
CA CYS A 280 -5.02 -3.52 -10.24
C CYS A 280 -6.02 -2.73 -9.38
N ALA A 281 -5.79 -1.43 -9.19
CA ALA A 281 -6.71 -0.57 -8.45
C ALA A 281 -8.09 -0.46 -9.13
N LEU A 282 -8.12 -0.23 -10.44
CA LEU A 282 -9.36 -0.14 -11.21
C LEU A 282 -10.13 -1.45 -11.21
N LEU A 283 -9.42 -2.58 -11.36
CA LEU A 283 -10.00 -3.92 -11.26
C LEU A 283 -10.58 -4.17 -9.87
N GLY A 284 -9.86 -3.81 -8.80
CA GLY A 284 -10.35 -3.96 -7.43
C GLY A 284 -11.61 -3.14 -7.16
N VAL A 285 -11.65 -1.89 -7.63
CA VAL A 285 -12.86 -1.04 -7.58
C VAL A 285 -14.01 -1.70 -8.36
N LEU A 286 -13.74 -2.18 -9.57
CA LEU A 286 -14.76 -2.81 -10.43
C LEU A 286 -15.32 -4.09 -9.80
N VAL A 287 -14.45 -5.01 -9.38
CA VAL A 287 -14.84 -6.28 -8.75
C VAL A 287 -15.64 -6.03 -7.47
N PHE A 288 -15.24 -5.05 -6.67
CA PHE A 288 -15.97 -4.71 -5.44
C PHE A 288 -17.34 -4.11 -5.74
N GLU A 289 -17.38 -3.05 -6.54
CA GLU A 289 -18.61 -2.25 -6.75
C GLU A 289 -19.61 -2.96 -7.67
N GLN A 290 -19.13 -3.63 -8.71
CA GLN A 290 -19.98 -4.30 -9.69
C GLN A 290 -20.14 -5.80 -9.45
N GLY A 291 -19.23 -6.43 -8.70
CA GLY A 291 -19.32 -7.85 -8.33
C GLY A 291 -19.83 -8.03 -6.90
N LEU A 292 -18.96 -7.82 -5.92
CA LEU A 292 -19.23 -8.13 -4.51
C LEU A 292 -20.46 -7.40 -3.97
N MET A 293 -20.62 -6.11 -4.25
CA MET A 293 -21.78 -5.33 -3.77
C MET A 293 -23.10 -5.72 -4.45
N LYS A 294 -23.07 -6.43 -5.59
CA LYS A 294 -24.27 -7.03 -6.21
C LYS A 294 -24.60 -8.41 -5.67
N TRP A 295 -23.63 -9.09 -5.07
CA TRP A 295 -23.86 -10.38 -4.42
C TRP A 295 -24.60 -10.21 -3.09
N GLY A 296 -25.82 -10.76 -3.01
CA GLY A 296 -26.72 -10.52 -1.87
C GLY A 296 -26.16 -10.89 -0.50
N ALA A 297 -25.33 -11.95 -0.41
CA ALA A 297 -24.69 -12.33 0.85
C ALA A 297 -23.67 -11.29 1.31
N PHE A 298 -22.77 -10.88 0.42
CA PHE A 298 -21.75 -9.87 0.72
C PHE A 298 -22.38 -8.51 1.02
N LYS A 299 -23.40 -8.10 0.25
CA LYS A 299 -24.13 -6.86 0.53
C LYS A 299 -24.73 -6.85 1.94
N ARG A 300 -25.32 -7.95 2.40
CA ARG A 300 -25.84 -8.06 3.78
C ARG A 300 -24.73 -7.97 4.83
N PHE A 301 -23.58 -8.59 4.59
CA PHE A 301 -22.40 -8.46 5.45
C PHE A 301 -21.96 -6.98 5.52
N PHE A 302 -21.79 -6.33 4.37
CA PHE A 302 -21.38 -4.94 4.27
C PHE A 302 -22.35 -4.00 5.01
N GLU A 303 -23.67 -4.13 4.83
CA GLU A 303 -24.64 -3.26 5.50
C GLU A 303 -24.65 -3.47 7.03
N ARG A 304 -24.41 -4.70 7.51
CA ARG A 304 -24.25 -4.97 8.95
C ARG A 304 -23.00 -4.28 9.50
N TYR A 305 -21.89 -4.38 8.77
CA TYR A 305 -20.64 -3.74 9.16
C TYR A 305 -20.77 -2.21 9.16
N SER A 306 -21.31 -1.64 8.08
CA SER A 306 -21.57 -0.19 7.97
C SER A 306 -22.47 0.32 9.09
N ARG A 307 -23.49 -0.45 9.51
CA ARG A 307 -24.37 -0.09 10.62
C ARG A 307 -23.67 -0.16 11.98
N TYR A 308 -22.74 -1.08 12.17
CA TYR A 308 -22.00 -1.19 13.42
C TYR A 308 -21.09 0.03 13.63
N ILE A 309 -20.40 0.47 12.57
CA ILE A 309 -19.44 1.58 12.63
C ILE A 309 -20.07 2.97 12.52
N GLY A 310 -21.34 3.07 12.07
CA GLY A 310 -22.14 4.30 12.11
C GLY A 310 -22.75 4.51 13.47
#